data_AF-A0A0V0H2R6-F1
#
_entry.id   AF-A0A0V0H2R6-F1
#
_cell.length_a   1.000
_cell.length_b   1.000
_cell.length_c   1.000
_cell.angle_alpha   90.00
_cell.angle_beta   90.00
_cell.angle_gamma   90.00
#
_symmetry.space_group_name_H-M   'P 1'
#
loop_
_entity.id
_entity.type
_entity.pdbx_description
1 polymer ?
#
loop_
_entity_poly.entity_id
_entity_poly.type
_entity_poly.pdbx_seq_one_letter_code
_entity_poly.pdbx_strand_id
1 'polypeptide(L)'
;MDGGKLSFSLDKKTGKKCFMISARELAIVWGVDTPWYWEWIAHPDSRFSQVAHLHRVFWLDIRGTMGTQMLSKRTRYVVYLVFKLAEEHWGLEIANAFVRFVNRVSNKKQRNKLAG
;
A
#
# COMPACT_ATOMS: atom_id res chain seq x y z
N MET A 1 -4.60 17.39 3.42
CA MET A 1 -3.23 16.83 3.39
C MET A 1 -3.31 15.42 3.93
N ASP A 2 -2.79 14.43 3.21
CA ASP A 2 -3.08 12.99 3.41
C ASP A 2 -2.34 12.37 4.62
N GLY A 3 -2.18 13.12 5.71
CA GLY A 3 -1.53 12.67 6.94
C GLY A 3 -0.07 12.21 6.78
N GLY A 4 0.61 12.60 5.70
CA GLY A 4 1.96 12.14 5.36
C GLY A 4 2.02 10.72 4.79
N LYS A 5 0.88 10.11 4.45
CA LYS A 5 0.78 8.71 4.03
C LYS A 5 0.69 8.50 2.52
N LEU A 6 0.45 9.57 1.78
CA LEU A 6 0.61 9.63 0.34
C LEU A 6 1.70 10.65 0.05
N SER A 7 2.54 10.35 -0.92
CA SER A 7 3.37 11.37 -1.52
C SER A 7 3.15 11.51 -3.02
N PHE A 8 3.29 12.75 -3.44
CA PHE A 8 3.28 13.20 -4.82
C PHE A 8 4.67 13.68 -5.25
N SER A 9 5.03 13.42 -6.50
CA SER A 9 6.16 14.04 -7.20
C SER A 9 5.84 14.12 -8.70
N LEU A 10 6.69 14.84 -9.43
CA LEU A 10 6.65 14.85 -10.90
C LEU A 10 7.87 14.12 -11.43
N ASP A 11 7.68 13.26 -12.42
CA ASP A 11 8.78 12.72 -13.19
C ASP A 11 9.54 13.87 -13.87
N LYS A 12 10.84 13.99 -13.59
CA LYS A 12 11.63 15.15 -14.03
C LYS A 12 11.71 15.29 -15.54
N LYS A 13 11.64 14.17 -16.28
CA LYS A 13 11.77 14.16 -17.74
C LYS A 13 10.44 14.45 -18.45
N THR A 14 9.35 13.88 -17.95
CA THR A 14 8.04 13.90 -18.64
C THR A 14 7.00 14.79 -17.97
N GLY A 15 7.26 15.30 -16.77
CA GLY A 15 6.30 16.08 -15.99
C GLY A 15 5.06 15.28 -15.54
N LYS A 16 5.07 13.94 -15.71
CA LYS A 16 3.96 13.08 -15.32
C LYS A 16 3.90 12.95 -13.80
N LYS A 17 2.67 12.88 -13.28
CA LYS A 17 2.43 12.68 -11.84
C LYS A 17 2.94 11.31 -11.41
N CYS A 18 3.74 11.27 -10.36
CA CYS A 18 4.17 10.07 -9.67
C CYS A 18 3.59 10.08 -8.26
N PHE A 19 3.03 8.96 -7.84
CA PHE A 19 2.46 8.80 -6.51
C PHE A 19 3.11 7.64 -5.80
N MET A 20 3.30 7.78 -4.49
CA MET A 20 3.76 6.71 -3.61
C MET A 20 2.78 6.62 -2.44
N ILE A 21 2.31 5.41 -2.16
CA ILE A 21 1.34 5.13 -1.09
C ILE A 21 2.13 4.44 0.04
N SER A 22 1.97 4.91 1.27
CA SER A 22 2.60 4.28 2.43
C SER A 22 2.02 2.90 2.69
N ALA A 23 2.81 2.01 3.30
CA ALA A 23 2.34 0.68 3.69
C ALA A 23 1.12 0.76 4.64
N ARG A 24 0.98 1.83 5.42
CA ARG A 24 -0.15 2.10 6.31
C ARG A 24 -1.49 2.34 5.60
N GLU A 25 -1.46 2.65 4.31
CA GLU A 25 -2.68 2.83 3.49
C GLU A 25 -2.97 1.62 2.60
N LEU A 26 -2.14 0.57 2.69
CA LEU A 26 -2.40 -0.70 2.03
C LEU A 26 -3.26 -1.59 2.93
N ALA A 27 -4.19 -2.32 2.33
CA ALA A 27 -4.84 -3.45 2.99
C ALA A 27 -3.90 -4.65 2.89
N ILE A 28 -3.25 -4.97 4.00
CA ILE A 28 -2.32 -6.10 4.14
C ILE A 28 -2.99 -7.15 5.01
N VAL A 29 -3.02 -8.41 4.54
CA VAL A 29 -3.57 -9.51 5.34
C VAL A 29 -2.79 -9.65 6.65
N TRP A 30 -3.53 -9.74 7.77
CA TRP A 30 -2.97 -9.70 9.13
C TRP A 30 -2.12 -8.44 9.43
N GLY A 31 -2.33 -7.32 8.72
CA GLY A 31 -1.59 -6.09 9.00
C GLY A 31 -2.10 -5.29 10.20
N VAL A 32 -3.25 -5.66 10.78
CA VAL A 32 -3.95 -4.92 11.84
C VAL A 32 -4.02 -5.80 13.09
N ASP A 33 -3.60 -5.25 14.24
CA ASP A 33 -3.67 -5.87 15.57
C ASP A 33 -3.04 -7.28 15.67
N THR A 34 -2.02 -7.56 14.86
CA THR A 34 -1.40 -8.88 14.74
C THR A 34 0.13 -8.78 14.71
N PRO A 35 0.76 -8.43 15.85
CA PRO A 35 2.21 -8.16 15.93
C PRO A 35 3.08 -9.38 15.63
N TRP A 36 2.53 -10.59 15.71
CA TRP A 36 3.23 -11.85 15.42
C TRP A 36 3.60 -12.01 13.95
N TYR A 37 2.86 -11.37 13.05
CA TYR A 37 3.07 -11.47 11.61
C TYR A 37 3.73 -10.21 11.05
N TRP A 38 3.33 -9.04 11.57
CA TRP A 38 3.79 -7.76 11.08
C TRP A 38 4.22 -6.83 12.20
N GLU A 39 5.38 -6.24 12.00
CA GLU A 39 5.88 -5.13 12.80
C GLU A 39 5.86 -3.85 11.97
N TRP A 40 5.49 -2.73 12.61
CA TRP A 40 5.43 -1.44 11.94
C TRP A 40 6.57 -0.54 12.39
N ILE A 41 7.69 -0.62 11.66
CA ILE A 41 8.95 0.01 12.04
C ILE A 41 9.23 1.28 11.24
N ALA A 42 10.05 2.18 11.79
CA ALA A 42 10.68 3.23 11.01
C ALA A 42 11.85 2.63 10.21
N HIS A 43 12.09 3.11 8.99
CA HIS A 43 13.21 2.67 8.17
C HIS A 43 13.90 3.89 7.54
N PRO A 44 15.24 4.02 7.63
CA PRO A 44 15.95 5.23 7.18
C PRO A 44 15.79 5.49 5.67
N ASP A 45 15.71 4.43 4.86
CA ASP A 45 15.50 4.56 3.41
C ASP A 45 14.04 4.87 3.04
N SER A 46 13.12 4.86 4.01
CA SER A 46 11.72 5.17 3.78
C SER A 46 11.46 6.64 4.01
N ARG A 47 10.77 7.25 3.04
CA ARG A 47 10.20 8.60 3.20
C ARG A 47 8.98 8.66 4.11
N PHE A 48 8.36 7.51 4.41
CA PHE A 48 7.21 7.39 5.30
C PHE A 48 7.69 6.98 6.68
N SER A 49 7.01 7.47 7.72
CA SER A 49 7.37 7.22 9.11
C SER A 49 7.37 5.74 9.50
N GLN A 50 6.54 4.93 8.84
CA GLN A 50 6.43 3.50 9.10
C GLN A 50 6.37 2.69 7.80
N VAL A 51 7.09 1.58 7.81
CA VAL A 51 7.00 0.49 6.82
C VAL A 51 6.44 -0.77 7.50
N ALA A 52 5.96 -1.71 6.70
CA ALA A 52 5.51 -3.02 7.20
C ALA A 52 6.67 -4.01 7.10
N HIS A 53 7.12 -4.53 8.24
CA HIS A 53 8.14 -5.58 8.33
C HIS A 53 7.43 -6.92 8.59
N LEU A 54 7.61 -7.87 7.67
CA LEU A 54 7.00 -9.19 7.72
C LEU A 54 7.93 -10.18 8.43
N HIS A 55 7.42 -10.92 9.42
CA HIS A 55 8.16 -12.00 10.07
C HIS A 55 8.12 -13.30 9.25
N ARG A 56 7.00 -14.03 9.30
CA ARG A 56 6.83 -15.29 8.58
C ARG A 56 5.36 -15.58 8.36
N VAL A 57 5.01 -15.94 7.14
CA VAL A 57 3.64 -16.33 6.75
C VAL A 57 3.67 -17.42 5.68
N PHE A 58 2.56 -18.13 5.50
CA PHE A 58 2.41 -19.13 4.44
C PHE A 58 1.95 -18.55 3.10
N TRP A 59 1.24 -17.42 3.14
CA TRP A 59 0.77 -16.69 1.95
C TRP A 59 0.60 -15.22 2.29
N LEU A 60 0.55 -14.38 1.26
CA LEU A 60 0.48 -12.93 1.38
C LEU A 60 -0.54 -12.37 0.39
N ASP A 61 -1.37 -11.45 0.86
CA ASP A 61 -2.25 -10.62 0.03
C ASP A 61 -2.10 -9.16 0.46
N ILE A 62 -1.68 -8.33 -0.49
CA ILE A 62 -1.48 -6.89 -0.32
C ILE A 62 -2.31 -6.19 -1.38
N ARG A 63 -3.19 -5.28 -0.95
CA ARG A 63 -4.06 -4.53 -1.84
C ARG A 63 -3.90 -3.04 -1.60
N GLY A 64 -3.69 -2.31 -2.69
CA GLY A 64 -3.71 -0.85 -2.70
C GLY A 64 -4.89 -0.34 -3.54
N THR A 65 -5.42 0.83 -3.18
CA THR A 65 -6.39 1.54 -4.02
C THR A 65 -6.00 3.00 -4.14
N MET A 66 -6.27 3.59 -5.30
CA MET A 66 -6.07 5.01 -5.56
C MET A 66 -7.26 5.54 -6.34
N GLY A 67 -7.71 6.74 -5.97
CA GLY A 67 -8.76 7.42 -6.70
C GLY A 67 -8.29 7.74 -8.12
N THR A 68 -9.04 7.29 -9.13
CA THR A 68 -8.71 7.55 -10.55
C THR A 68 -8.74 9.05 -10.89
N GLN A 69 -9.47 9.86 -10.11
CA GLN A 69 -9.47 11.31 -10.20
C GLN A 69 -8.12 11.97 -9.87
N MET A 70 -7.23 11.26 -9.17
CA MET A 70 -5.87 11.74 -8.87
C MET A 70 -4.93 11.56 -10.06
N LEU A 71 -5.23 10.57 -10.91
CA LEU A 71 -4.45 10.22 -12.08
C LEU A 71 -4.66 11.24 -13.20
N SER A 72 -3.62 11.48 -13.98
CA SER A 72 -3.73 12.31 -15.18
C SER A 72 -4.47 11.57 -16.29
N LYS A 73 -5.36 12.27 -17.00
CA LYS A 73 -6.05 11.73 -18.18
C LYS A 73 -5.03 11.31 -19.24
N ARG A 74 -5.37 10.28 -20.03
CA ARG A 74 -4.56 9.77 -21.17
C ARG A 74 -3.10 9.48 -20.80
N THR A 75 -2.84 9.08 -19.56
CA THR A 75 -1.50 8.77 -19.06
C THR A 75 -1.40 7.28 -18.75
N ARG A 76 -0.39 6.61 -19.29
CA ARG A 76 -0.06 5.24 -18.92
C ARG A 76 0.69 5.25 -17.59
N TYR A 77 0.12 4.57 -16.61
CA TYR A 77 0.76 4.32 -15.32
C TYR A 77 1.30 2.91 -15.26
N VAL A 78 2.38 2.74 -14.50
CA VAL A 78 2.89 1.43 -14.07
C VAL A 78 2.85 1.44 -12.54
N VAL A 79 2.43 0.32 -11.95
CA VAL A 79 2.33 0.16 -10.51
C VAL A 79 3.47 -0.74 -10.06
N TYR A 80 4.15 -0.34 -9.00
CA TYR A 80 5.24 -1.11 -8.39
C TYR A 80 4.91 -1.34 -6.92
N LEU A 81 5.20 -2.56 -6.45
CA LEU A 81 5.36 -2.82 -5.03
C LEU A 81 6.84 -2.62 -4.70
N VAL A 82 7.14 -1.67 -3.82
CA VAL A 82 8.52 -1.36 -3.40
C VAL A 82 8.76 -2.01 -2.04
N PHE A 83 9.74 -2.90 -1.97
CA PHE A 83 10.10 -3.62 -0.75
C PHE A 83 11.60 -3.91 -0.72
N LYS A 84 12.08 -4.31 0.46
CA LYS A 84 13.44 -4.81 0.69
C LYS A 84 13.33 -6.21 1.28
N LEU A 85 14.26 -7.08 0.90
CA LEU A 85 14.37 -8.43 1.45
C LEU A 85 15.22 -8.39 2.72
N ALA A 86 14.79 -9.12 3.74
CA ALA A 86 15.62 -9.41 4.91
C ALA A 86 16.79 -10.33 4.51
N GLU A 87 17.84 -10.39 5.34
CA GLU A 87 19.00 -11.27 5.08
C GLU A 87 18.55 -12.72 4.89
N GLU A 88 17.67 -13.19 5.79
CA GLU A 88 17.01 -14.49 5.68
C GLU A 88 15.60 -14.32 5.12
N HIS A 89 15.40 -14.75 3.88
CA HIS A 89 14.11 -14.72 3.20
C HIS A 89 13.94 -15.96 2.30
N TRP A 90 12.69 -16.38 2.08
CA TRP A 90 12.32 -17.51 1.22
C TRP A 90 10.86 -17.39 0.77
N GLY A 91 10.48 -18.07 -0.32
CA GLY A 91 9.08 -18.18 -0.73
C GLY A 91 8.53 -16.95 -1.48
N LEU A 92 9.42 -16.12 -2.05
CA LEU A 92 9.08 -14.91 -2.81
C LEU A 92 9.46 -15.03 -4.29
N GLU A 93 9.63 -16.25 -4.79
CA GLU A 93 10.06 -16.52 -6.16
C GLU A 93 8.95 -16.24 -7.18
N ILE A 94 7.68 -16.40 -6.76
CA ILE A 94 6.51 -16.23 -7.63
C ILE A 94 5.47 -15.38 -6.90
N ALA A 95 4.97 -14.35 -7.57
CA ALA A 95 3.86 -13.53 -7.10
C ALA A 95 2.87 -13.25 -8.23
N ASN A 96 1.58 -13.28 -7.89
CA ASN A 96 0.52 -12.82 -8.79
C ASN A 96 0.27 -11.33 -8.54
N ALA A 97 0.36 -10.51 -9.59
CA ALA A 97 0.05 -9.09 -9.54
C ALA A 97 -0.96 -8.72 -10.61
N PHE A 98 -1.98 -7.94 -10.25
CA PHE A 98 -2.98 -7.46 -11.18
C PHE A 98 -3.37 -6.02 -10.86
N VAL A 99 -3.66 -5.25 -11.90
CA VAL A 99 -4.23 -3.91 -11.80
C VAL A 99 -5.59 -3.94 -12.46
N ARG A 100 -6.62 -3.47 -11.75
CA ARG A 100 -7.99 -3.44 -12.25
C ARG A 100 -8.70 -2.19 -11.79
N PHE A 101 -9.65 -1.73 -12.60
CA PHE A 101 -10.62 -0.75 -12.13
C PHE A 101 -11.56 -1.42 -11.13
N VAL A 102 -11.75 -0.77 -9.98
CA VAL A 102 -12.71 -1.18 -8.96
C VAL A 102 -13.87 -0.20 -8.97
N ASN A 103 -15.10 -0.70 -9.08
CA ASN A 103 -16.29 0.14 -8.92
C ASN A 103 -16.37 0.67 -7.48
N ARG A 104 -16.98 1.86 -7.27
CA ARG A 104 -17.09 2.53 -5.96
C ARG A 104 -17.47 1.50 -4.88
N VAL A 105 -16.53 1.23 -3.97
CA VAL A 105 -16.81 0.46 -2.76
C VAL A 105 -17.70 1.35 -1.89
N SER A 106 -18.94 0.95 -1.69
CA SER A 106 -19.80 1.54 -0.67
C SER A 106 -19.09 1.34 0.67
N ASN A 107 -18.66 2.42 1.32
CA ASN A 107 -18.08 2.35 2.67
C ASN A 107 -19.13 1.76 3.62
N LYS A 108 -19.09 0.45 3.89
CA LYS A 108 -19.72 -0.15 5.09
C LYS A 108 -18.90 0.25 6.31
N LYS A 109 -18.98 1.52 6.70
CA LYS A 109 -18.48 2.00 8.00
C LYS A 109 -19.41 3.09 8.51
N GLN A 110 -20.67 2.71 8.76
CA GLN A 110 -21.63 3.43 9.59
C GLN A 110 -22.88 2.55 9.80
N ARG A 111 -22.79 1.59 10.73
CA ARG A 111 -23.93 0.98 11.43
C ARG A 111 -23.35 0.04 12.48
N ASN A 112 -23.06 0.61 13.65
CA ASN A 112 -23.07 0.00 14.98
C ASN A 112 -22.62 1.07 15.98
N LYS A 113 -23.47 2.10 16.09
CA LYS A 113 -23.55 3.04 17.22
C LYS A 113 -24.97 3.55 17.20
N LEU A 114 -25.89 2.72 17.69
CA LEU A 114 -27.28 2.98 18.08
C LEU A 114 -27.87 1.63 18.50
N ALA A 115 -27.33 1.09 19.60
CA ALA A 115 -27.91 0.05 20.44
C ALA A 115 -27.02 0.00 21.69
N GLY A 116 -27.50 0.61 22.77
CA GLY A 116 -26.78 0.91 24.00
C GLY A 116 -27.37 2.18 24.59
#